data_AF-A0A2K8LA49-F1
#
_entry.id   AF-A0A2K8LA49-F1
#
_cell.length_a   1.000
_cell.length_b   1.000
_cell.length_c   1.000
_cell.angle_alpha   90.00
_cell.angle_beta   90.00
_cell.angle_gamma   90.00
#
_symmetry.space_group_name_H-M   'P 1'
#
loop_
_entity.id
_entity.type
_entity.pdbx_description
1 polymer ?
#
loop_
_entity_poly.entity_id
_entity_poly.type
_entity_poly.pdbx_seq_one_letter_code
_entity_poly.pdbx_strand_id
1 'polypeptide(L)'
;MNSLIPLRRMIIQQKPARVDYRFGSETNSLFYDRSGFAGNHDDVVHKLREILASDSVKVSSGINCAPVTEQRTFAPQAVADALRGFSFSAELRAALLSFAMRMPPLIVRLYPMQRYAFADHPTYINMHRSYQQNGSLKIQDFISQADHEFDEASRLRVMIATYLLGLIAPLKVESTTERRMSRPAPERSNSTRSEAGRTETPSREVVNRNSRVSILSRIIDRIRGL
;
A
#
# COMPACT_ATOMS: atom_id res chain seq x y z
N MET A 1 -5.88 -18.57 2.59
CA MET A 1 -6.81 -17.48 2.24
C MET A 1 -6.54 -17.07 0.81
N ASN A 2 -7.32 -17.62 -0.10
CA ASN A 2 -7.00 -17.62 -1.53
C ASN A 2 -7.50 -16.36 -2.24
N SER A 3 -8.42 -15.60 -1.63
CA SER A 3 -9.09 -14.43 -2.22
C SER A 3 -8.34 -13.10 -2.03
N LEU A 4 -7.77 -12.82 -0.84
CA LEU A 4 -7.17 -11.49 -0.59
C LEU A 4 -5.90 -11.22 -1.38
N ILE A 5 -5.00 -12.20 -1.54
CA ILE A 5 -3.71 -11.99 -2.23
C ILE A 5 -3.96 -11.61 -3.70
N PRO A 6 -4.78 -12.36 -4.47
CA PRO A 6 -5.06 -11.99 -5.85
C PRO A 6 -5.83 -10.67 -5.98
N LEU A 7 -6.81 -10.42 -5.10
CA LEU A 7 -7.58 -9.17 -5.10
C LEU A 7 -6.69 -7.94 -4.80
N ARG A 8 -5.79 -8.04 -3.82
CA ARG A 8 -4.78 -7.01 -3.53
C ARG A 8 -3.88 -6.74 -4.74
N ARG A 9 -3.37 -7.80 -5.38
CA ARG A 9 -2.51 -7.65 -6.57
C ARG A 9 -3.24 -6.92 -7.68
N MET A 10 -4.50 -7.27 -7.93
CA MET A 10 -5.33 -6.60 -8.91
C MET A 10 -5.49 -5.10 -8.62
N ILE A 11 -5.86 -4.74 -7.39
CA ILE A 11 -6.06 -3.33 -6.99
C ILE A 11 -4.77 -2.52 -7.11
N ILE A 12 -3.65 -3.04 -6.59
CA ILE A 12 -2.36 -2.33 -6.55
C ILE A 12 -1.73 -2.20 -7.93
N GLN A 13 -1.83 -3.22 -8.79
CA GLN A 13 -1.20 -3.18 -10.11
C GLN A 13 -1.86 -2.18 -11.05
N GLN A 14 -3.15 -1.85 -10.85
CA GLN A 14 -3.90 -0.92 -11.69
C GLN A 14 -3.85 -1.28 -13.19
N LYS A 15 -3.67 -2.58 -13.48
CA LYS A 15 -3.70 -3.15 -14.83
C LYS A 15 -5.03 -3.88 -15.04
N PRO A 16 -5.55 -3.93 -16.29
CA PRO A 16 -6.74 -4.71 -16.60
C PRO A 16 -6.61 -6.16 -16.13
N ALA A 17 -7.56 -6.57 -15.30
CA ALA A 17 -7.62 -7.91 -14.74
C ALA A 17 -9.07 -8.31 -14.44
N ARG A 18 -9.30 -9.63 -14.38
CA ARG A 18 -10.57 -10.26 -14.04
C ARG A 18 -10.35 -11.24 -12.90
N VAL A 19 -11.16 -11.12 -11.86
CA VAL A 19 -11.27 -12.10 -10.79
C VAL A 19 -12.46 -12.99 -11.12
N ASP A 20 -12.22 -14.28 -11.31
CA ASP A 20 -13.24 -15.32 -11.40
C ASP A 20 -13.33 -16.00 -10.03
N TYR A 21 -14.54 -16.10 -9.48
CA TYR A 21 -14.76 -16.68 -8.17
C TYR A 21 -16.02 -17.55 -8.17
N ARG A 22 -16.05 -18.51 -7.24
CA ARG A 22 -17.20 -19.39 -7.06
C ARG A 22 -17.82 -19.15 -5.71
N PHE A 23 -19.10 -18.78 -5.72
CA PHE A 23 -19.92 -18.65 -4.52
C PHE A 23 -21.12 -19.60 -4.65
N GLY A 24 -21.17 -20.62 -3.78
CA GLY A 24 -22.13 -21.72 -3.93
C GLY A 24 -21.95 -22.51 -5.24
N SER A 25 -23.00 -22.59 -6.05
CA SER A 25 -22.99 -23.25 -7.36
C SER A 25 -22.62 -22.33 -8.52
N GLU A 26 -22.57 -21.02 -8.31
CA GLU A 26 -22.41 -20.04 -9.39
C GLU A 26 -20.95 -19.61 -9.53
N THR A 27 -20.55 -19.36 -10.79
CA THR A 27 -19.24 -18.78 -11.11
C THR A 27 -19.46 -17.37 -11.60
N ASN A 28 -18.98 -16.42 -10.80
CA ASN A 28 -19.11 -14.99 -11.06
C ASN A 28 -17.75 -14.38 -11.41
N SER A 29 -17.78 -13.21 -12.03
CA SER A 29 -16.56 -12.48 -12.37
C SER A 29 -16.65 -11.00 -12.01
N LEU A 30 -15.52 -10.44 -11.62
CA LEU A 30 -15.35 -9.02 -11.32
C LEU A 30 -14.13 -8.49 -12.07
N PHE A 31 -14.32 -7.45 -12.86
CA PHE A 31 -13.26 -6.81 -13.63
C PHE A 31 -12.74 -5.56 -12.92
N TYR A 32 -11.46 -5.29 -13.11
CA TYR A 32 -10.79 -4.12 -12.58
C TYR A 32 -9.82 -3.55 -13.60
N ASP A 33 -9.76 -2.23 -13.68
CA ASP A 33 -8.76 -1.48 -14.43
C ASP A 33 -8.26 -0.29 -13.61
N ARG A 34 -7.48 0.61 -14.24
CA ARG A 34 -6.94 1.80 -13.59
C ARG A 34 -8.02 2.73 -13.02
N SER A 35 -9.22 2.72 -13.59
CA SER A 35 -10.34 3.58 -13.19
C SER A 35 -11.17 2.97 -12.06
N GLY A 36 -10.99 1.68 -11.76
CA GLY A 36 -11.65 0.99 -10.66
C GLY A 36 -12.29 -0.32 -11.08
N PHE A 37 -13.25 -0.78 -10.28
CA PHE A 37 -14.04 -1.97 -10.59
C PHE A 37 -15.07 -1.66 -11.67
N ALA A 38 -15.25 -2.57 -12.62
CA ALA A 38 -16.31 -2.42 -13.63
C ALA A 38 -17.66 -2.88 -13.06
N GLY A 39 -18.68 -2.04 -13.19
CA GLY A 39 -20.03 -2.30 -12.66
C GLY A 39 -20.61 -1.10 -11.92
N ASN A 40 -21.90 -1.21 -11.63
CA ASN A 40 -22.56 -0.28 -10.71
C ASN A 40 -22.05 -0.53 -9.27
N HIS A 41 -22.22 0.47 -8.41
CA HIS A 41 -21.64 0.44 -7.06
C HIS A 41 -22.15 -0.75 -6.23
N ASP A 42 -23.46 -0.98 -6.21
CA ASP A 42 -24.08 -2.01 -5.37
C ASP A 42 -23.69 -3.42 -5.80
N ASP A 43 -23.63 -3.69 -7.11
CA ASP A 43 -23.18 -4.95 -7.70
C ASP A 43 -21.70 -5.19 -7.36
N VAL A 44 -20.83 -4.19 -7.52
CA VAL A 44 -19.42 -4.31 -7.15
C VAL A 44 -19.27 -4.62 -5.66
N VAL A 45 -19.99 -3.91 -4.80
CA VAL A 45 -19.97 -4.12 -3.34
C VAL A 45 -20.44 -5.53 -2.99
N HIS A 46 -21.51 -6.01 -3.62
CA HIS A 46 -22.03 -7.35 -3.43
C HIS A 46 -21.01 -8.42 -3.87
N LYS A 47 -20.49 -8.31 -5.09
CA LYS A 47 -19.46 -9.22 -5.63
C LYS A 47 -18.18 -9.24 -4.79
N LEU A 48 -17.77 -8.10 -4.25
CA LEU A 48 -16.63 -8.04 -3.33
C LEU A 48 -16.88 -8.83 -2.04
N ARG A 49 -18.09 -8.76 -1.49
CA ARG A 49 -18.47 -9.58 -0.32
C ARG A 49 -18.46 -11.07 -0.64
N GLU A 50 -19.00 -11.45 -1.80
CA GLU A 50 -18.94 -12.83 -2.26
C GLU A 50 -17.50 -13.32 -2.44
N ILE A 51 -16.62 -12.52 -3.07
CA ILE A 51 -15.19 -12.84 -3.21
C ILE A 51 -14.50 -13.03 -1.86
N LEU A 52 -14.84 -12.20 -0.87
CA LEU A 52 -14.27 -12.32 0.49
C LEU A 52 -14.73 -13.61 1.18
N ALA A 53 -15.96 -14.06 0.92
CA ALA A 53 -16.54 -15.28 1.46
C ALA A 53 -16.26 -16.54 0.61
N SER A 54 -15.69 -16.40 -0.59
CA SER A 54 -15.49 -17.50 -1.54
C SER A 54 -14.25 -18.34 -1.22
N ASP A 55 -14.38 -19.66 -1.38
CA ASP A 55 -13.29 -20.62 -1.17
C ASP A 55 -12.28 -20.63 -2.33
N SER A 56 -12.78 -20.37 -3.55
CA SER A 56 -12.02 -20.44 -4.79
C SER A 56 -12.07 -19.13 -5.53
N VAL A 57 -10.89 -18.54 -5.72
CA VAL A 57 -10.69 -17.29 -6.46
C VAL A 57 -9.52 -17.48 -7.41
N LYS A 58 -9.74 -17.21 -8.70
CA LYS A 58 -8.73 -17.22 -9.75
C LYS A 58 -8.66 -15.85 -10.37
N VAL A 59 -7.44 -15.33 -10.56
CA VAL A 59 -7.24 -14.04 -11.22
C VAL A 59 -6.57 -14.24 -12.55
N SER A 60 -7.22 -13.72 -13.58
CA SER A 60 -6.73 -13.66 -14.95
C SER A 60 -6.32 -12.22 -15.24
N SER A 61 -5.08 -12.02 -15.71
CA SER A 61 -4.55 -10.71 -16.10
C SER A 61 -4.07 -10.78 -17.54
N GLY A 62 -4.38 -9.78 -18.37
CA GLY A 62 -3.94 -9.77 -19.76
C GLY A 62 -4.75 -8.84 -20.66
N ILE A 63 -4.29 -8.74 -21.91
CA ILE A 63 -4.82 -7.82 -22.95
C ILE A 63 -6.29 -8.14 -23.30
N ASN A 64 -6.74 -9.37 -23.05
CA ASN A 64 -8.10 -9.83 -23.36
C ASN A 64 -9.10 -9.63 -22.20
N CYS A 65 -8.71 -8.93 -21.12
CA CYS A 65 -9.63 -8.59 -20.03
C CYS A 65 -10.39 -7.30 -20.38
N ALA A 66 -11.35 -7.40 -21.29
CA ALA A 66 -12.28 -6.31 -21.58
C ALA A 66 -13.45 -6.32 -20.59
N PRO A 67 -13.74 -5.20 -19.91
CA PRO A 67 -14.90 -5.10 -19.03
C PRO A 67 -16.19 -5.11 -19.86
N VAL A 68 -17.23 -5.75 -19.34
CA VAL A 68 -18.55 -5.83 -19.99
C VAL A 68 -19.29 -4.48 -19.98
N THR A 69 -18.88 -3.56 -19.11
CA THR A 69 -19.52 -2.25 -18.89
C THR A 69 -18.48 -1.13 -18.83
N GLU A 70 -18.89 0.09 -19.18
CA GLU A 70 -18.09 1.31 -19.04
C GLU A 70 -18.21 1.94 -17.65
N GLN A 71 -19.21 1.55 -16.85
CA GLN A 71 -19.36 2.07 -15.49
C GLN A 71 -18.19 1.63 -14.61
N ARG A 72 -17.69 2.57 -13.79
CA ARG A 72 -16.55 2.35 -12.90
C ARG A 72 -16.89 2.74 -11.48
N THR A 73 -16.56 1.85 -10.55
CA THR A 73 -16.67 2.08 -9.12
C THR A 73 -15.28 2.18 -8.51
N PHE A 74 -15.02 3.27 -7.80
CA PHE A 74 -13.72 3.55 -7.20
C PHE A 74 -13.36 2.54 -6.11
N ALA A 75 -12.15 1.98 -6.15
CA ALA A 75 -11.78 0.82 -5.34
C ALA A 75 -11.82 1.07 -3.82
N PRO A 76 -11.21 2.15 -3.28
CA PRO A 76 -11.30 2.48 -1.85
C PRO A 76 -12.73 2.59 -1.33
N GLN A 77 -13.64 3.17 -2.12
CA GLN A 77 -15.05 3.29 -1.76
C GLN A 77 -15.72 1.92 -1.75
N ALA A 78 -15.60 1.16 -2.85
CA ALA A 78 -16.16 -0.19 -2.95
C ALA A 78 -15.69 -1.12 -1.82
N VAL A 79 -14.40 -1.07 -1.47
CA VAL A 79 -13.85 -1.89 -0.37
C VAL A 79 -14.40 -1.43 0.98
N ALA A 80 -14.50 -0.12 1.23
CA ALA A 80 -15.05 0.41 2.47
C ALA A 80 -16.52 0.00 2.67
N ASP A 81 -17.33 0.10 1.62
CA ASP A 81 -18.75 -0.27 1.64
C ASP A 81 -18.96 -1.80 1.68
N ALA A 82 -18.13 -2.58 0.99
CA ALA A 82 -18.14 -4.04 1.07
C ALA A 82 -17.87 -4.54 2.50
N LEU A 83 -16.97 -3.89 3.23
CA LEU A 83 -16.65 -4.25 4.60
C LEU A 83 -17.65 -3.71 5.64
N ARG A 84 -18.45 -2.69 5.31
CA ARG A 84 -19.44 -2.13 6.25
C ARG A 84 -20.44 -3.20 6.70
N GLY A 85 -20.42 -3.52 7.99
CA GLY A 85 -21.30 -4.55 8.58
C GLY A 85 -21.00 -5.98 8.11
N PHE A 86 -19.86 -6.22 7.45
CA PHE A 86 -19.48 -7.55 7.01
C PHE A 86 -19.22 -8.45 8.22
N SER A 87 -19.90 -9.60 8.23
CA SER A 87 -19.79 -10.63 9.24
C SER A 87 -18.88 -11.76 8.76
N PHE A 88 -18.08 -12.30 9.67
CA PHE A 88 -17.12 -13.36 9.37
C PHE A 88 -17.70 -14.71 9.80
N SER A 89 -17.73 -15.68 8.89
CA SER A 89 -17.94 -17.08 9.29
C SER A 89 -16.78 -17.53 10.18
N ALA A 90 -17.00 -18.55 11.01
CA ALA A 90 -15.94 -19.09 11.89
C ALA A 90 -14.71 -19.54 11.09
N GLU A 91 -14.94 -20.14 9.92
CA GLU A 91 -13.88 -20.58 9.01
C GLU A 91 -13.09 -19.40 8.42
N LEU A 92 -13.78 -18.35 7.95
CA LEU A 92 -13.14 -17.16 7.41
C LEU A 92 -12.36 -16.42 8.51
N ARG A 93 -12.93 -16.30 9.71
CA ARG A 93 -12.27 -15.74 10.90
C ARG A 93 -10.97 -16.49 11.19
N ALA A 94 -11.01 -17.81 11.29
CA ALA A 94 -9.83 -18.63 11.54
C ALA A 94 -8.76 -18.49 10.43
N ALA A 95 -9.19 -18.44 9.16
CA ALA A 95 -8.30 -18.23 8.03
C ALA A 95 -7.62 -16.84 8.04
N LEU A 96 -8.37 -15.79 8.41
CA LEU A 96 -7.87 -14.43 8.56
C LEU A 96 -6.87 -14.31 9.71
N LEU A 97 -7.16 -14.92 10.86
CA LEU A 97 -6.24 -14.97 12.00
C LEU A 97 -4.96 -15.72 11.62
N SER A 98 -5.06 -16.90 11.02
CA SER A 98 -3.90 -17.66 10.51
C SER A 98 -3.08 -16.87 9.47
N PHE A 99 -3.75 -16.06 8.65
CA PHE A 99 -3.07 -15.15 7.73
C PHE A 99 -2.34 -14.03 8.47
N ALA A 100 -2.98 -13.41 9.46
CA ALA A 100 -2.37 -12.36 10.31
C ALA A 100 -1.11 -12.84 11.02
N MET A 101 -1.13 -14.05 11.58
CA MET A 101 0.01 -14.69 12.25
C MET A 101 1.24 -14.87 11.35
N ARG A 102 1.03 -14.99 10.04
CA ARG A 102 2.10 -15.21 9.06
C ARG A 102 2.61 -13.94 8.40
N MET A 103 1.98 -12.79 8.67
CA MET A 103 2.44 -11.53 8.10
C MET A 103 3.73 -11.08 8.79
N PRO A 104 4.76 -10.67 8.02
CA PRO A 104 5.95 -10.07 8.61
C PRO A 104 5.60 -8.74 9.29
N PRO A 105 6.51 -8.14 10.09
CA PRO A 105 6.35 -6.77 10.55
C PRO A 105 6.07 -5.82 9.38
N LEU A 106 5.11 -4.92 9.56
CA LEU A 106 4.58 -4.06 8.52
C LEU A 106 4.83 -2.58 8.80
N ILE A 107 4.94 -1.80 7.72
CA ILE A 107 4.71 -0.37 7.73
C ILE A 107 3.23 -0.07 7.48
N VAL A 108 2.71 0.99 8.09
CA VAL A 108 1.34 1.47 7.87
C VAL A 108 1.39 2.84 7.21
N ARG A 109 0.73 2.97 6.05
CA ARG A 109 0.59 4.23 5.34
C ARG A 109 -0.75 4.86 5.70
N LEU A 110 -0.71 6.14 6.05
CA LEU A 110 -1.92 6.91 6.27
C LEU A 110 -2.58 7.29 4.94
N TYR A 111 -3.86 6.97 4.85
CA TYR A 111 -4.77 7.28 3.74
C TYR A 111 -6.10 7.75 4.34
N PRO A 112 -6.75 8.79 3.77
CA PRO A 112 -7.93 9.43 4.35
C PRO A 112 -9.21 8.61 4.14
N MET A 113 -9.29 7.44 4.77
CA MET A 113 -10.42 6.50 4.66
C MET A 113 -11.77 7.11 5.08
N GLN A 114 -11.77 8.18 5.90
CA GLN A 114 -13.01 8.87 6.28
C GLN A 114 -13.76 9.48 5.08
N ARG A 115 -13.05 9.78 3.98
CA ARG A 115 -13.67 10.31 2.75
C ARG A 115 -14.58 9.29 2.06
N TYR A 116 -14.46 8.01 2.41
CA TYR A 116 -15.18 6.90 1.82
C TYR A 116 -16.12 6.24 2.83
N ALA A 117 -16.50 6.96 3.89
CA ALA A 117 -17.41 6.50 4.95
C ALA A 117 -17.02 5.11 5.52
N PHE A 118 -15.72 4.84 5.64
CA PHE A 118 -15.22 3.60 6.21
C PHE A 118 -15.63 3.50 7.69
N ALA A 119 -16.46 2.52 8.02
CA ALA A 119 -17.12 2.43 9.33
C ALA A 119 -16.12 2.28 10.48
N ASP A 120 -15.07 1.48 10.28
CA ASP A 120 -14.06 1.19 11.30
C ASP A 120 -12.89 2.20 11.29
N HIS A 121 -13.17 3.46 10.92
CA HIS A 121 -12.15 4.52 10.83
C HIS A 121 -11.38 4.76 12.15
N PRO A 122 -12.03 4.83 13.33
CA PRO A 122 -11.30 5.00 14.60
C PRO A 122 -10.29 3.87 14.84
N THR A 123 -10.70 2.63 14.60
CA THR A 123 -9.86 1.43 14.72
C THR A 123 -8.66 1.48 13.77
N TYR A 124 -8.86 1.97 12.54
CA TYR A 124 -7.78 2.22 11.58
C TYR A 124 -6.79 3.31 12.05
N ILE A 125 -7.27 4.41 12.61
CA ILE A 125 -6.41 5.46 13.17
C ILE A 125 -5.58 4.91 14.34
N ASN A 126 -6.17 4.07 15.19
CA ASN A 126 -5.45 3.41 16.28
C ASN A 126 -4.34 2.49 15.75
N MET A 127 -4.61 1.72 14.69
CA MET A 127 -3.59 0.91 14.02
C MET A 127 -2.41 1.76 13.52
N HIS A 128 -2.69 2.89 12.87
CA HIS A 128 -1.66 3.81 12.40
C HIS A 128 -0.88 4.45 13.58
N ARG A 129 -1.57 4.84 14.66
CA ARG A 129 -0.93 5.39 15.87
C ARG A 129 0.02 4.38 16.51
N SER A 130 -0.38 3.11 16.60
CA SER A 130 0.47 2.03 17.12
C SER A 130 1.75 1.87 16.30
N TYR A 131 1.65 1.91 14.97
CA TYR A 131 2.81 1.91 14.09
C TYR A 131 3.74 3.12 14.32
N GLN A 132 3.18 4.32 14.48
CA GLN A 132 3.97 5.53 14.73
C GLN A 132 4.75 5.47 16.06
N GLN A 133 4.17 4.85 17.08
CA GLN A 133 4.80 4.70 18.40
C GLN A 133 5.89 3.63 18.40
N ASN A 134 5.65 2.49 17.73
CA ASN A 134 6.53 1.32 17.80
C ASN A 134 7.53 1.23 16.63
N GLY A 135 7.38 2.04 15.58
CA GLY A 135 8.18 1.99 14.36
C GLY A 135 7.91 0.77 13.46
N SER A 136 7.12 -0.21 13.93
CA SER A 136 6.68 -1.38 13.19
C SER A 136 5.33 -1.86 13.71
N LEU A 137 4.55 -2.54 12.86
CA LEU A 137 3.28 -3.14 13.23
C LEU A 137 3.31 -4.65 12.97
N LYS A 138 3.02 -5.45 13.99
CA LYS A 138 2.59 -6.83 13.80
C LYS A 138 1.06 -6.87 13.85
N ILE A 139 0.45 -7.38 12.79
CA ILE A 139 -1.02 -7.43 12.71
C ILE A 139 -1.61 -8.37 13.76
N GLN A 140 -0.90 -9.45 14.10
CA GLN A 140 -1.27 -10.31 15.21
C GLN A 140 -1.46 -9.51 16.51
N ASP A 141 -0.45 -8.73 16.91
CA ASP A 141 -0.48 -7.95 18.16
C ASP A 141 -1.63 -6.93 18.13
N PHE A 142 -1.88 -6.33 16.97
CA PHE A 142 -3.02 -5.43 16.77
C PHE A 142 -4.37 -6.13 16.95
N ILE A 143 -4.55 -7.34 16.43
CA ILE A 143 -5.80 -8.09 16.58
C ILE A 143 -5.96 -8.62 18.00
N SER A 144 -4.87 -9.08 18.65
CA SER A 144 -4.93 -9.63 20.02
C SER A 144 -5.24 -8.59 21.10
N GLN A 145 -5.16 -7.30 20.77
CA GLN A 145 -5.62 -6.20 21.62
C GLN A 145 -7.16 -6.00 21.60
N ALA A 146 -7.90 -6.90 20.95
CA ALA A 146 -9.36 -6.83 20.94
C ALA A 146 -9.94 -7.19 22.31
N ASP A 147 -10.79 -6.32 22.86
CA ASP A 147 -11.42 -6.55 24.16
C ASP A 147 -12.60 -7.54 24.08
N HIS A 148 -13.27 -7.58 22.92
CA HIS A 148 -14.44 -8.43 22.69
C HIS A 148 -14.62 -8.74 21.19
N GLU A 149 -15.51 -9.67 20.86
CA GLU A 149 -15.68 -10.18 19.49
C GLU A 149 -16.02 -9.09 18.46
N PHE A 150 -16.83 -8.11 18.83
CA PHE A 150 -17.15 -6.99 17.93
C PHE A 150 -15.91 -6.12 17.59
N ASP A 151 -15.00 -5.90 18.55
CA ASP A 151 -13.76 -5.16 18.30
C ASP A 151 -12.80 -5.99 17.45
N GLU A 152 -12.71 -7.30 17.71
CA GLU A 152 -11.93 -8.21 16.85
C GLU A 152 -12.42 -8.15 15.40
N ALA A 153 -13.74 -8.20 15.19
CA ALA A 153 -14.33 -8.06 13.86
C ALA A 153 -13.99 -6.70 13.21
N SER A 154 -14.03 -5.61 13.98
CA SER A 154 -13.61 -4.27 13.51
C SER A 154 -12.14 -4.27 13.06
N ARG A 155 -11.24 -4.85 13.87
CA ARG A 155 -9.81 -4.94 13.56
C ARG A 155 -9.53 -5.83 12.36
N LEU A 156 -10.27 -6.93 12.20
CA LEU A 156 -10.20 -7.78 11.01
C LEU A 156 -10.65 -7.03 9.74
N ARG A 157 -11.73 -6.24 9.81
CA ARG A 157 -12.15 -5.38 8.69
C ARG A 157 -11.07 -4.34 8.35
N VAL A 158 -10.47 -3.69 9.35
CA VAL A 158 -9.33 -2.76 9.15
C VAL A 158 -8.15 -3.46 8.50
N MET A 159 -7.79 -4.66 8.97
CA MET A 159 -6.72 -5.47 8.39
C MET A 159 -7.00 -5.76 6.91
N ILE A 160 -8.20 -6.23 6.57
CA ILE A 160 -8.58 -6.53 5.18
C ILE A 160 -8.53 -5.27 4.32
N ALA A 161 -9.15 -4.18 4.77
CA ALA A 161 -9.20 -2.92 4.02
C ALA A 161 -7.77 -2.41 3.71
N THR A 162 -6.94 -2.34 4.73
CA THR A 162 -5.57 -1.83 4.60
C THR A 162 -4.66 -2.76 3.82
N TYR A 163 -4.88 -4.07 3.90
CA TYR A 163 -4.20 -5.06 3.08
C TYR A 163 -4.55 -4.91 1.61
N LEU A 164 -5.85 -4.93 1.27
CA LEU A 164 -6.35 -4.86 -0.11
C LEU A 164 -5.94 -3.57 -0.80
N LEU A 165 -6.02 -2.44 -0.10
CA LEU A 165 -5.66 -1.12 -0.63
C LEU A 165 -4.14 -0.85 -0.63
N GLY A 166 -3.32 -1.80 -0.19
CA GLY A 166 -1.87 -1.64 -0.17
C GLY A 166 -1.37 -0.59 0.83
N LEU A 167 -2.16 -0.30 1.86
CA LEU A 167 -1.81 0.63 2.94
C LEU A 167 -0.86 0.01 3.95
N ILE A 168 -0.79 -1.32 4.00
CA ILE A 168 0.23 -2.06 4.73
C ILE A 168 1.18 -2.79 3.76
N ALA A 169 2.47 -2.76 4.10
CA ALA A 169 3.53 -3.42 3.35
C ALA A 169 4.60 -3.98 4.31
N PRO A 170 5.29 -5.07 3.95
CA PRO A 170 6.40 -5.57 4.75
C PRO A 170 7.44 -4.49 5.01
N LEU A 171 7.87 -4.37 6.27
CA LEU A 171 9.02 -3.57 6.63
C LEU A 171 10.25 -4.20 5.96
N LYS A 172 10.91 -3.44 5.08
CA LYS A 172 12.19 -3.88 4.53
C LYS A 172 13.18 -3.86 5.68
N VAL A 173 13.60 -5.03 6.14
CA VAL A 173 14.81 -5.13 6.94
C VAL A 173 15.92 -4.78 5.97
N GLU A 174 16.43 -3.55 6.04
CA GLU A 174 17.72 -3.26 5.43
C GLU A 174 18.69 -4.25 6.07
N SER A 175 19.11 -5.26 5.32
CA SER A 175 20.25 -6.07 5.71
C SER A 175 21.38 -5.09 5.89
N THR A 176 21.77 -4.88 7.14
CA THR A 176 22.90 -4.06 7.58
C THR A 176 24.20 -4.73 7.10
N THR A 177 24.35 -4.88 5.80
CA THR A 177 25.58 -5.32 5.15
C THR A 177 26.26 -4.03 4.70
N GLU A 178 27.30 -3.66 5.44
CA GLU A 178 28.40 -2.79 4.99
C GLU A 178 28.10 -1.29 4.78
N ARG A 179 27.88 -0.58 5.88
CA ARG A 179 28.43 0.79 6.06
C ARG A 179 29.03 0.96 7.45
N ARG A 180 29.93 0.05 7.83
CA ARG A 180 31.02 0.35 8.77
C ARG A 180 32.29 0.43 7.93
N MET A 181 33.06 1.50 8.14
CA MET A 181 34.28 1.89 7.40
C MET A 181 33.92 2.45 6.01
N SER A 182 33.89 3.76 5.79
CA SER A 182 35.07 4.64 5.85
C SER A 182 34.70 6.01 6.43
N ARG A 183 35.15 6.24 7.66
CA ARG A 183 35.28 7.57 8.25
C ARG A 183 36.72 8.01 7.95
N PRO A 184 37.01 8.98 7.07
CA PRO A 184 38.32 9.59 7.07
C PRO A 184 38.45 10.39 8.37
N ALA A 185 39.55 10.14 9.08
CA ALA A 185 39.91 10.83 10.31
C ALA A 185 40.11 12.34 10.06
N PRO A 186 39.93 13.20 11.08
CA PRO A 186 40.20 14.62 10.97
C PRO A 186 41.72 14.85 11.09
N GLU A 187 42.36 15.28 10.00
CA GLU A 187 43.72 15.82 10.08
C GLU A 187 43.69 17.21 10.71
N ARG A 188 44.34 17.32 11.87
CA ARG A 188 44.74 18.58 12.48
C ARG A 188 46.03 19.04 11.80
N SER A 189 46.05 20.27 11.30
CA SER A 189 47.29 21.04 11.13
C SER A 189 47.03 22.51 11.42
N ASN A 190 47.60 22.97 12.54
CA ASN A 190 47.78 24.38 12.88
C ASN A 190 49.01 24.91 12.13
N SER A 191 48.90 26.06 11.46
CA SER A 191 49.99 27.03 11.36
C SER A 191 49.46 28.41 10.97
N THR A 192 49.71 29.35 11.86
CA THR A 192 49.58 30.81 11.74
C THR A 192 50.61 31.39 10.76
N ARG A 193 50.27 32.50 10.07
CA ARG A 193 51.00 33.80 10.05
C ARG A 193 51.12 34.51 8.67
N SER A 194 50.61 35.75 8.66
CA SER A 194 51.06 36.99 7.97
C SER A 194 50.76 37.32 6.49
N GLU A 195 50.22 38.55 6.37
CA GLU A 195 50.57 39.68 5.48
C GLU A 195 49.95 39.87 4.07
N ALA A 196 49.10 40.92 4.01
CA ALA A 196 49.16 42.12 3.16
C ALA A 196 49.27 42.02 1.62
N GLY A 197 48.34 42.73 0.94
CA GLY A 197 48.72 43.60 -0.20
C GLY A 197 48.06 43.35 -1.57
N ARG A 198 46.97 44.09 -1.84
CA ARG A 198 46.65 44.90 -3.04
C ARG A 198 46.64 44.34 -4.50
N THR A 199 45.47 44.59 -5.12
CA THR A 199 45.15 45.14 -6.47
C THR A 199 45.17 44.31 -7.77
N GLU A 200 44.10 44.55 -8.55
CA GLU A 200 43.92 44.51 -10.02
C GLU A 200 43.23 43.29 -10.72
N THR A 201 41.96 43.52 -11.08
CA THR A 201 41.18 43.00 -12.23
C THR A 201 41.64 43.61 -13.58
N PRO A 202 41.12 43.24 -14.79
CA PRO A 202 40.08 42.24 -15.18
C PRO A 202 40.47 41.37 -16.41
N SER A 203 39.52 40.50 -16.85
CA SER A 203 39.24 40.07 -18.26
C SER A 203 39.25 38.54 -18.49
N ARG A 204 38.06 37.91 -18.51
CA ARG A 204 37.45 37.37 -19.75
C ARG A 204 36.18 36.59 -19.44
N GLU A 205 35.14 36.91 -20.21
CA GLU A 205 33.89 36.19 -20.32
C GLU A 205 34.10 34.76 -20.84
N VAL A 206 33.47 33.78 -20.20
CA VAL A 206 32.81 32.67 -20.90
C VAL A 206 31.44 32.46 -20.27
N VAL A 207 30.43 33.01 -20.95
CA VAL A 207 29.03 32.66 -20.76
C VAL A 207 28.82 31.25 -21.32
N ASN A 208 28.41 30.28 -20.51
CA ASN A 208 27.57 29.21 -21.05
C ASN A 208 26.56 28.64 -20.04
N ARG A 209 25.34 29.14 -20.24
CA ARG A 209 23.99 28.59 -20.00
C ARG A 209 23.87 27.25 -19.26
N ASN A 210 23.12 27.32 -18.16
CA ASN A 210 21.94 26.51 -17.85
C ASN A 210 21.88 25.07 -18.40
N SER A 211 21.90 24.08 -17.49
CA SER A 211 20.70 23.27 -17.31
C SER A 211 20.59 22.79 -15.86
N ARG A 212 19.69 23.44 -15.10
CA ARG A 212 19.12 22.83 -13.90
C ARG A 212 18.33 21.62 -14.37
N VAL A 213 18.91 20.43 -14.25
CA VAL A 213 18.19 19.17 -14.42
C VAL A 213 17.20 19.09 -13.25
N SER A 214 15.97 19.50 -13.54
CA SER A 214 14.81 19.45 -12.66
C SER A 214 14.69 18.06 -12.03
N ILE A 215 14.40 18.00 -10.74
CA ILE A 215 14.15 16.77 -9.97
C ILE A 215 13.12 15.85 -10.66
N LEU A 216 12.29 16.40 -11.55
CA LEU A 216 11.32 15.65 -12.36
C LEU A 216 11.93 14.70 -13.39
N SER A 217 13.10 14.99 -13.99
CA SER A 217 13.72 14.04 -14.93
C SER A 217 14.31 12.82 -14.23
N ARG A 218 14.73 12.96 -12.95
CA ARG A 218 15.13 11.81 -12.12
C ARG A 218 13.96 10.92 -11.70
N ILE A 219 12.73 11.43 -11.73
CA ILE A 219 11.53 10.66 -11.42
C ILE A 219 11.08 9.86 -12.66
N ILE A 220 11.22 10.43 -13.87
CA ILE A 220 10.81 9.76 -15.11
C ILE A 220 11.73 8.58 -15.44
N ASP A 221 13.05 8.71 -15.27
CA ASP A 221 13.99 7.59 -15.53
C ASP A 221 13.86 6.45 -14.51
N ARG A 222 13.30 6.74 -13.32
CA ARG A 222 13.03 5.72 -12.29
C ARG A 222 11.72 4.97 -12.51
N ILE A 223 10.85 5.45 -13.40
CA ILE A 223 9.55 4.81 -13.72
C ILE A 223 9.65 3.92 -14.96
N ARG A 224 10.65 4.13 -15.85
CA ARG A 224 10.84 3.30 -17.06
C ARG A 224 11.78 2.10 -16.90
N GLY A 225 12.31 1.87 -15.70
CA GLY A 225 13.27 0.81 -15.40
C GLY A 225 12.76 -0.34 -14.53
N LEU A 226 11.45 -0.61 -14.50
CA LEU A 226 10.82 -1.81 -13.93
C LEU A 226 9.54 -2.18 -14.70
#